data_AF-A0ABD6HB51-F1
#
_entry.id   AF-A0ABD6HB51-F1
#
_cell.length_a   1.000
_cell.length_b   1.000
_cell.length_c   1.000
_cell.angle_alpha   90.00
_cell.angle_beta   90.00
_cell.angle_gamma   90.00
#
_symmetry.space_group_name_H-M   'P 1'
#
loop_
_entity.id
_entity.type
_entity.pdbx_description
1 polymer ?
#
loop_
_entity_poly.entity_id
_entity_poly.type
_entity_poly.pdbx_seq_one_letter_code
_entity_poly.pdbx_strand_id
1 'polypeptide(L)'
;MSRETLKTIFHPFVTEAVALPGEDERFLFLGAEAGFVKPEGFGAELTVVQSFRPDFRRLEAARQTPVAVVTGEDYNGALVLAGKHKGLNENRVAEALARVRAGGVIIVAGAKEDGIQPLRKQIDRLGLEPQSLPKYHGIAVWFTVPEDKAAAIAALASKPVMVEGRFETYAGQFSHMHADPGSELLVSRLPDDFDGNAADFGAGWGYLSVMLAEKARRTNRIDLFEANYDALEQAKKNLARNCPHLTARFFWQDLGTESPKEKYDLVIMNPPFHEGHATEPSIGEAMIKAAADALRGGGDLLMVANRGLAYEPVLAANFRQHGETCRNARYKVLWAKK
;
A
#
# COMPACT_ATOMS: atom_id res chain seq x y z
N MET A 1 18.40 -4.58 5.52
CA MET A 1 19.24 -3.35 5.52
C MET A 1 18.31 -2.19 5.21
N SER A 2 18.40 -1.09 5.96
CA SER A 2 17.61 0.10 5.69
C SER A 2 18.00 0.71 4.34
N ARG A 3 17.04 1.28 3.65
CA ARG A 3 17.27 1.90 2.35
C ARG A 3 18.22 3.08 2.48
N GLU A 4 19.20 3.19 1.60
CA GLU A 4 20.19 4.29 1.67
C GLU A 4 19.55 5.69 1.57
N THR A 5 18.39 5.79 0.92
CA THR A 5 17.60 7.03 0.82
C THR A 5 17.08 7.55 2.16
N LEU A 6 16.96 6.69 3.19
CA LEU A 6 16.66 7.13 4.56
C LEU A 6 17.79 7.96 5.16
N LYS A 7 19.04 7.77 4.73
CA LYS A 7 20.14 8.65 5.11
C LYS A 7 20.14 9.92 4.27
N THR A 8 19.79 9.80 2.99
CA THR A 8 19.70 10.93 2.05
C THR A 8 18.71 11.99 2.54
N ILE A 9 17.56 11.60 3.12
CA ILE A 9 16.51 12.54 3.53
C ILE A 9 16.94 13.53 4.61
N PHE A 10 17.88 13.15 5.48
CA PHE A 10 18.43 14.02 6.51
C PHE A 10 19.70 14.77 6.06
N HIS A 11 20.24 14.44 4.88
CA HIS A 11 21.49 15.01 4.40
C HIS A 11 21.49 16.54 4.26
N PRO A 12 20.39 17.19 3.81
CA PRO A 12 20.37 18.65 3.72
C PRO A 12 20.60 19.37 5.06
N PHE A 13 20.18 18.77 6.18
CA PHE A 13 20.47 19.30 7.52
C PHE A 13 21.95 19.15 7.89
N VAL A 14 22.54 17.99 7.58
CA VAL A 14 23.96 17.70 7.87
C VAL A 14 24.91 18.62 7.09
N THR A 15 24.52 19.04 5.89
CA THR A 15 25.30 19.97 5.07
C THR A 15 24.96 21.44 5.33
N GLU A 16 24.10 21.73 6.31
CA GLU A 16 23.62 23.08 6.63
C GLU A 16 22.90 23.78 5.45
N ALA A 17 22.45 23.00 4.45
CA ALA A 17 21.69 23.51 3.31
C ALA A 17 20.23 23.81 3.70
N VAL A 18 19.75 23.15 4.75
CA VAL A 18 18.49 23.43 5.44
C VAL A 18 18.81 23.57 6.93
N ALA A 19 18.26 24.60 7.58
CA ALA A 19 18.43 24.80 9.02
C ALA A 19 17.89 23.61 9.82
N LEU A 20 18.60 23.22 10.89
CA LEU A 20 18.12 22.22 11.82
C LEU A 20 16.88 22.73 12.57
N PRO A 21 15.83 21.90 12.73
CA PRO A 21 14.64 22.33 13.42
C PRO A 21 14.80 22.26 14.94
N GLY A 22 14.14 23.19 15.64
CA GLY A 22 14.19 23.33 17.10
C GLY A 22 13.34 22.30 17.85
N GLU A 23 13.47 22.25 19.19
CA GLU A 23 12.73 21.30 20.05
C GLU A 23 11.21 21.55 20.09
N ASP A 24 10.79 22.82 19.92
CA ASP A 24 9.37 23.19 19.88
C ASP A 24 8.71 22.99 18.51
N GLU A 25 9.47 22.49 17.52
CA GLU A 25 8.99 22.30 16.16
C GLU A 25 8.49 20.88 15.90
N ARG A 26 7.52 20.76 15.00
CA ARG A 26 6.94 19.47 14.59
C ARG A 26 7.16 19.20 13.12
N PHE A 27 7.60 17.99 12.80
CA PHE A 27 7.84 17.54 11.44
C PHE A 27 7.00 16.29 11.13
N LEU A 28 6.42 16.27 9.93
CA LEU A 28 5.84 15.05 9.38
C LEU A 28 6.94 14.17 8.78
N PHE A 29 6.79 12.86 8.86
CA PHE A 29 7.58 11.92 8.08
C PHE A 29 6.67 10.95 7.32
N LEU A 30 6.40 11.27 6.05
CA LEU A 30 5.52 10.52 5.15
C LEU A 30 6.26 9.40 4.43
N GLY A 31 5.69 8.20 4.45
CA GLY A 31 6.34 7.01 3.88
C GLY A 31 7.53 6.56 4.70
N ALA A 32 7.52 6.83 6.01
CA ALA A 32 8.63 6.51 6.89
C ALA A 32 8.91 5.00 6.91
N GLU A 33 10.18 4.65 6.96
CA GLU A 33 10.65 3.26 7.12
C GLU A 33 11.55 3.20 8.36
N ALA A 34 11.65 2.04 9.00
CA ALA A 34 12.46 1.90 10.20
C ALA A 34 13.98 2.04 9.92
N GLY A 35 14.74 2.45 10.94
CA GLY A 35 16.20 2.53 10.86
C GLY A 35 16.75 3.88 10.39
N PHE A 36 15.92 4.94 10.36
CA PHE A 36 16.42 6.30 10.25
C PHE A 36 17.11 6.75 11.55
N VAL A 37 18.07 7.66 11.42
CA VAL A 37 18.77 8.28 12.53
C VAL A 37 18.69 9.78 12.34
N LYS A 38 18.11 10.48 13.33
CA LYS A 38 18.07 11.94 13.34
C LYS A 38 19.50 12.49 13.44
N PRO A 39 19.89 13.49 12.64
CA PRO A 39 21.21 14.10 12.78
C PRO A 39 21.32 14.81 14.14
N GLU A 40 22.56 15.01 14.60
CA GLU A 40 22.83 15.77 15.82
C GLU A 40 22.21 17.17 15.73
N GLY A 41 21.55 17.61 16.80
CA GLY A 41 20.84 18.90 16.83
C GLY A 41 19.45 18.93 16.17
N PHE A 42 18.95 17.81 15.61
CA PHE A 42 17.56 17.74 15.15
C PHE A 42 16.61 17.63 16.35
N GLY A 43 16.11 18.78 16.81
CA GLY A 43 15.26 18.90 17.99
C GLY A 43 13.81 18.51 17.77
N ALA A 44 13.30 18.65 16.54
CA ALA A 44 11.87 18.50 16.27
C ALA A 44 11.29 17.13 16.61
N GLU A 45 10.03 17.16 17.04
CA GLU A 45 9.18 15.99 17.15
C GLU A 45 8.83 15.47 15.74
N LEU A 46 8.96 14.15 15.52
CA LEU A 46 8.59 13.50 14.26
C LEU A 46 7.27 12.74 14.40
N THR A 47 6.24 13.22 13.69
CA THR A 47 5.04 12.40 13.43
C THR A 47 5.34 11.44 12.29
N VAL A 48 5.58 10.17 12.63
CA VAL A 48 5.94 9.10 11.69
C VAL A 48 4.69 8.50 11.04
N VAL A 49 4.58 8.54 9.71
CA VAL A 49 3.37 8.14 8.98
C VAL A 49 3.69 7.03 7.98
N GLN A 50 2.99 5.89 8.11
CA GLN A 50 3.19 4.72 7.27
C GLN A 50 1.88 3.92 7.12
N SER A 51 1.31 3.89 5.91
CA SER A 51 0.06 3.18 5.62
C SER A 51 0.26 1.71 5.21
N PHE A 52 1.50 1.27 4.96
CA PHE A 52 1.81 -0.12 4.64
C PHE A 52 2.17 -0.92 5.90
N ARG A 53 1.37 -1.96 6.18
CA ARG A 53 1.40 -2.71 7.45
C ARG A 53 2.77 -3.32 7.78
N PRO A 54 3.49 -3.97 6.85
CA PRO A 54 4.82 -4.50 7.15
C PRO A 54 5.80 -3.43 7.65
N ASP A 55 5.83 -2.27 7.01
CA ASP A 55 6.71 -1.16 7.41
C ASP A 55 6.25 -0.50 8.70
N PHE A 56 4.93 -0.38 8.90
CA PHE A 56 4.35 0.07 10.16
C PHE A 56 4.81 -0.81 11.34
N ARG A 57 4.73 -2.14 11.19
CA ARG A 57 5.18 -3.08 12.22
C ARG A 57 6.69 -2.99 12.47
N ARG A 58 7.51 -2.76 11.43
CA ARG A 58 8.95 -2.54 11.58
C ARG A 58 9.26 -1.26 12.35
N LEU A 59 8.49 -0.19 12.15
CA LEU A 59 8.60 1.06 12.90
C LEU A 59 8.24 0.85 14.38
N GLU A 60 7.15 0.15 14.69
CA GLU A 60 6.79 -0.21 16.07
C GLU A 60 7.90 -1.05 16.73
N ALA A 61 8.45 -2.03 16.02
CA ALA A 61 9.57 -2.85 16.50
C ALA A 61 10.84 -2.00 16.76
N ALA A 62 11.02 -0.91 16.03
CA ALA A 62 12.05 0.10 16.24
C ALA A 62 11.67 1.17 17.29
N ARG A 63 10.65 0.90 18.11
CA ARG A 63 10.14 1.78 19.19
C ARG A 63 9.68 3.16 18.71
N GLN A 64 9.28 3.26 17.45
CA GLN A 64 8.55 4.42 16.94
C GLN A 64 7.06 4.27 17.25
N THR A 65 6.33 5.38 17.25
CA THR A 65 4.86 5.41 17.37
C THR A 65 4.23 5.84 16.04
N PRO A 66 4.26 4.98 15.00
CA PRO A 66 3.74 5.35 13.70
C PRO A 66 2.22 5.48 13.71
N VAL A 67 1.71 6.31 12.79
CA VAL A 67 0.27 6.42 12.47
C VAL A 67 0.04 6.03 11.00
N ALA A 68 -1.14 5.47 10.71
CA ALA A 68 -1.49 5.07 9.34
C ALA A 68 -1.82 6.26 8.44
N VAL A 69 -2.41 7.30 9.02
CA VAL A 69 -2.87 8.51 8.36
C VAL A 69 -2.35 9.74 9.10
N VAL A 70 -2.16 10.83 8.37
CA VAL A 70 -1.75 12.10 8.96
C VAL A 70 -2.86 12.65 9.84
N THR A 71 -2.49 13.14 11.02
CA THR A 71 -3.38 13.89 11.92
C THR A 71 -2.76 15.26 12.18
N GLY A 72 -3.59 16.25 12.51
CA GLY A 72 -3.11 17.62 12.81
C GLY A 72 -2.73 18.45 11.59
N GLU A 73 -2.42 19.71 11.83
CA GLU A 73 -2.04 20.73 10.84
C GLU A 73 -0.93 21.60 11.43
N ASP A 74 -0.48 22.62 10.70
CA ASP A 74 0.54 23.58 11.12
C ASP A 74 1.86 22.94 11.55
N TYR A 75 2.37 22.03 10.71
CA TYR A 75 3.71 21.47 10.86
C TYR A 75 4.77 22.48 10.39
N ASN A 76 5.93 22.49 11.05
CA ASN A 76 7.08 23.33 10.70
C ASN A 76 7.79 22.81 9.43
N GLY A 77 7.72 21.51 9.19
CA GLY A 77 8.22 20.90 7.97
C GLY A 77 7.76 19.47 7.77
N ALA A 78 8.18 18.88 6.65
CA ALA A 78 7.90 17.49 6.34
C ALA A 78 9.07 16.81 5.65
N LEU A 79 9.24 15.53 5.95
CA LEU A 79 10.12 14.58 5.29
C LEU A 79 9.24 13.62 4.49
N VAL A 80 9.54 13.42 3.21
CA VAL A 80 8.82 12.50 2.32
C VAL A 80 9.79 11.49 1.72
N LEU A 81 9.60 10.21 2.03
CA LEU A 81 10.34 9.14 1.37
C LEU A 81 9.60 8.69 0.10
N ALA A 82 10.25 8.85 -1.05
CA ALA A 82 9.71 8.42 -2.33
C ALA A 82 9.90 6.90 -2.51
N GLY A 83 8.85 6.24 -3.01
CA GLY A 83 8.88 4.85 -3.44
C GLY A 83 8.76 4.74 -4.97
N LYS A 84 8.60 3.52 -5.49
CA LYS A 84 8.52 3.26 -6.94
C LYS A 84 7.24 3.78 -7.62
N HIS A 85 6.22 4.17 -6.84
CA HIS A 85 4.92 4.56 -7.36
C HIS A 85 4.80 6.08 -7.48
N LYS A 86 4.92 6.60 -8.71
CA LYS A 86 4.86 8.03 -9.02
C LYS A 86 3.66 8.74 -8.37
N GLY A 87 2.44 8.24 -8.59
CA GLY A 87 1.23 8.90 -8.08
C GLY A 87 1.18 8.96 -6.55
N LEU A 88 1.69 7.92 -5.86
CA LEU A 88 1.81 7.93 -4.41
C LEU A 88 2.83 8.96 -3.92
N ASN A 89 3.95 9.11 -4.62
CA ASN A 89 4.94 10.12 -4.27
C ASN A 89 4.37 11.54 -4.44
N GLU A 90 3.66 11.81 -5.54
CA GLU A 90 2.98 13.08 -5.77
C GLU A 90 1.93 13.35 -4.68
N ASN A 91 1.13 12.34 -4.34
CA ASN A 91 0.13 12.46 -3.27
C ASN A 91 0.73 12.75 -1.90
N ARG A 92 1.88 12.15 -1.57
CA ARG A 92 2.59 12.45 -0.31
C ARG A 92 3.12 13.88 -0.28
N VAL A 93 3.60 14.40 -1.41
CA VAL A 93 4.02 15.82 -1.49
C VAL A 93 2.79 16.75 -1.37
N ALA A 94 1.65 16.38 -1.95
CA ALA A 94 0.40 17.13 -1.79
C ALA A 94 -0.06 17.15 -0.32
N GLU A 95 -0.01 16.00 0.38
CA GLU A 95 -0.33 15.91 1.80
C GLU A 95 0.63 16.75 2.65
N ALA A 96 1.94 16.70 2.37
CA ALA A 96 2.92 17.55 3.04
C ALA A 96 2.62 19.04 2.83
N LEU A 97 2.33 19.47 1.60
CA LEU A 97 1.93 20.84 1.29
C LEU A 97 0.68 21.25 2.07
N ALA A 98 -0.33 20.39 2.16
CA ALA A 98 -1.56 20.71 2.88
C ALA A 98 -1.31 20.96 4.37
N ARG A 99 -0.39 20.21 4.98
CA ARG A 99 -0.19 20.15 6.44
C ARG A 99 0.92 21.04 6.98
N VAL A 100 1.90 21.40 6.16
CA VAL A 100 3.02 22.27 6.53
C VAL A 100 2.62 23.73 6.38
N ARG A 101 2.92 24.56 7.39
CA ARG A 101 2.63 26.00 7.36
C ARG A 101 3.43 26.72 6.27
N ALA A 102 2.94 27.87 5.82
CA ALA A 102 3.72 28.74 4.94
C ALA A 102 5.08 29.10 5.59
N GLY A 103 6.15 29.12 4.80
CA GLY A 103 7.52 29.29 5.28
C GLY A 103 8.15 28.02 5.87
N GLY A 104 7.40 26.94 6.09
CA GLY A 104 7.94 25.64 6.48
C GLY A 104 8.69 24.94 5.34
N VAL A 105 9.47 23.90 5.65
CA VAL A 105 10.30 23.19 4.65
C VAL A 105 9.76 21.79 4.36
N ILE A 106 9.70 21.41 3.09
CA ILE A 106 9.43 20.04 2.67
C ILE A 106 10.70 19.47 2.04
N ILE A 107 11.13 18.31 2.52
CA ILE A 107 12.27 17.55 1.99
C ILE A 107 11.77 16.21 1.49
N VAL A 108 12.03 15.91 0.23
CA VAL A 108 11.71 14.64 -0.44
C VAL A 108 13.01 13.91 -0.76
N ALA A 109 13.11 12.62 -0.44
CA ALA A 109 14.26 11.81 -0.81
C ALA A 109 13.85 10.53 -1.52
N GLY A 110 14.61 10.18 -2.55
CA GLY A 110 14.42 8.95 -3.31
C GLY A 110 15.63 8.63 -4.18
N ALA A 111 15.69 7.40 -4.68
CA ALA A 111 16.65 6.95 -5.67
C ALA A 111 16.13 7.20 -7.09
N LYS A 112 16.97 6.96 -8.09
CA LYS A 112 16.60 7.14 -9.50
C LYS A 112 15.39 6.29 -9.89
N GLU A 113 15.35 5.06 -9.38
CA GLU A 113 14.29 4.08 -9.60
C GLU A 113 12.98 4.41 -8.87
N ASP A 114 12.97 5.33 -7.91
CA ASP A 114 11.74 5.87 -7.31
C ASP A 114 11.11 6.99 -8.15
N GLY A 115 11.79 7.42 -9.21
CA GLY A 115 11.36 8.57 -9.99
C GLY A 115 11.55 9.91 -9.27
N ILE A 116 12.53 10.03 -8.37
CA ILE A 116 12.84 11.30 -7.68
C ILE A 116 13.14 12.45 -8.65
N GLN A 117 13.78 12.15 -9.79
CA GLN A 117 14.13 13.16 -10.80
C GLN A 117 12.89 13.69 -11.55
N PRO A 118 12.00 12.83 -12.09
CA PRO A 118 10.69 13.27 -12.57
C PRO A 118 9.89 14.08 -11.54
N LEU A 119 9.88 13.65 -10.27
CA LEU A 119 9.17 14.36 -9.21
C LEU A 119 9.74 15.76 -8.96
N ARG A 120 11.07 15.89 -8.89
CA ARG A 120 11.74 17.20 -8.81
C ARG A 120 11.32 18.14 -9.94
N LYS A 121 11.34 17.64 -11.18
CA LYS A 121 10.91 18.44 -12.35
C LYS A 121 9.44 18.85 -12.26
N GLN A 122 8.59 18.00 -11.69
CA GLN A 122 7.19 18.34 -11.48
C GLN A 122 7.02 19.42 -10.41
N ILE A 123 7.73 19.32 -9.29
CA ILE A 123 7.76 20.34 -8.23
C ILE A 123 8.23 21.70 -8.79
N ASP A 124 9.28 21.70 -9.61
CA ASP A 124 9.81 22.91 -10.27
C ASP A 124 8.79 23.57 -11.20
N ARG A 125 8.08 22.77 -12.03
CA ARG A 125 7.01 23.26 -12.91
C ARG A 125 5.82 23.87 -12.16
N LEU A 126 5.63 23.50 -10.90
CA LEU A 126 4.58 24.08 -10.04
C LEU A 126 5.02 25.39 -9.39
N GLY A 127 6.22 25.90 -9.70
CA GLY A 127 6.74 27.16 -9.16
C GLY A 127 7.22 27.04 -7.72
N LEU A 128 7.52 25.83 -7.24
CA LEU A 128 8.00 25.60 -5.88
C LEU A 128 9.54 25.70 -5.74
N GLU A 129 10.24 26.05 -6.82
CA GLU A 129 11.69 26.35 -6.86
C GLU A 129 12.57 25.35 -6.07
N PRO A 130 12.51 24.03 -6.38
CA PRO A 130 13.18 23.03 -5.58
C PRO A 130 14.71 23.05 -5.72
N GLN A 131 15.39 23.01 -4.58
CA GLN A 131 16.82 22.72 -4.48
C GLN A 131 17.05 21.22 -4.36
N SER A 132 18.28 20.75 -4.62
CA SER A 132 18.59 19.32 -4.51
C SER A 132 20.05 18.99 -4.26
N LEU A 133 20.31 17.89 -3.55
CA LEU A 133 21.66 17.34 -3.33
C LEU A 133 21.68 15.81 -3.51
N PRO A 134 22.62 15.26 -4.30
CA PRO A 134 22.81 13.82 -4.40
C PRO A 134 23.66 13.29 -3.22
N LYS A 135 23.22 12.19 -2.60
CA LYS A 135 24.00 11.47 -1.56
C LYS A 135 23.44 10.05 -1.34
N TYR A 136 24.32 9.10 -0.99
CA TYR A 136 23.96 7.72 -0.66
C TYR A 136 23.08 7.06 -1.73
N HIS A 137 23.50 7.18 -3.00
CA HIS A 137 22.76 6.68 -4.18
C HIS A 137 21.32 7.23 -4.34
N GLY A 138 20.93 8.21 -3.53
CA GLY A 138 19.68 8.95 -3.61
C GLY A 138 19.89 10.44 -3.90
N ILE A 139 18.77 11.15 -4.04
CA ILE A 139 18.73 12.61 -4.17
C ILE A 139 17.75 13.14 -3.14
N ALA A 140 18.18 14.09 -2.32
CA ALA A 140 17.31 14.93 -1.53
C ALA A 140 16.88 16.13 -2.38
N VAL A 141 15.60 16.46 -2.35
CA VAL A 141 14.97 17.59 -3.01
C VAL A 141 14.22 18.36 -1.95
N TRP A 142 14.40 19.68 -1.84
CA TRP A 142 13.66 20.45 -0.85
C TRP A 142 13.23 21.80 -1.37
N PHE A 143 12.18 22.35 -0.73
CA PHE A 143 11.63 23.66 -1.04
C PHE A 143 10.88 24.21 0.17
N THR A 144 10.71 25.53 0.18
CA THR A 144 9.91 26.25 1.18
C THR A 144 8.46 26.28 0.74
N VAL A 145 7.53 26.04 1.67
CA VAL A 145 6.09 26.07 1.39
C VAL A 145 5.64 27.51 1.17
N PRO A 146 5.04 27.84 0.01
CA PRO A 146 4.53 29.19 -0.25
C PRO A 146 3.23 29.47 0.51
N GLU A 147 2.87 30.76 0.62
CA GLU A 147 1.57 31.20 1.15
C GLU A 147 0.41 30.64 0.32
N ASP A 148 0.45 30.83 -1.00
CA ASP A 148 -0.49 30.20 -1.93
C ASP A 148 0.06 28.86 -2.44
N LYS A 149 -0.49 27.79 -1.89
CA LYS A 149 -0.14 26.40 -2.19
C LYS A 149 -1.29 25.59 -2.82
N ALA A 150 -2.45 26.21 -3.03
CA ALA A 150 -3.68 25.51 -3.43
C ALA A 150 -3.54 24.86 -4.81
N ALA A 151 -2.97 25.58 -5.78
CA ALA A 151 -2.76 25.06 -7.13
C ALA A 151 -1.78 23.87 -7.17
N ALA A 152 -0.69 23.95 -6.39
CA ALA A 152 0.29 22.86 -6.29
C ALA A 152 -0.31 21.61 -5.65
N ILE A 153 -1.09 21.77 -4.57
CA ILE A 153 -1.82 20.66 -3.93
C ILE A 153 -2.78 20.02 -4.95
N ALA A 154 -3.61 20.80 -5.63
CA ALA A 154 -4.60 20.28 -6.58
C ALA A 154 -3.95 19.56 -7.79
N ALA A 155 -2.75 19.95 -8.19
CA ALA A 155 -2.01 19.34 -9.28
C ALA A 155 -1.35 18.00 -8.89
N LEU A 156 -0.95 17.85 -7.63
CA LEU A 156 -0.24 16.66 -7.12
C LEU A 156 -1.17 15.65 -6.43
N ALA A 157 -2.27 16.11 -5.84
CA ALA A 157 -3.21 15.27 -5.12
C ALA A 157 -3.84 14.23 -6.06
N SER A 158 -3.92 12.99 -5.58
CA SER A 158 -4.57 11.92 -6.31
C SER A 158 -6.07 12.19 -6.43
N LYS A 159 -6.58 12.12 -7.67
CA LYS A 159 -8.01 12.24 -7.94
C LYS A 159 -8.65 10.86 -7.93
N PRO A 160 -9.86 10.70 -7.39
CA PRO A 160 -10.58 9.44 -7.48
C PRO A 160 -10.89 9.13 -8.94
N VAL A 161 -10.77 7.86 -9.30
CA VAL A 161 -11.17 7.31 -10.61
C VAL A 161 -12.35 6.38 -10.38
N MET A 162 -13.36 6.46 -11.25
CA MET A 162 -14.48 5.53 -11.23
C MET A 162 -14.22 4.39 -12.22
N VAL A 163 -13.95 3.21 -11.71
CA VAL A 163 -13.81 1.98 -12.50
C VAL A 163 -15.19 1.35 -12.68
N GLU A 164 -15.55 1.08 -13.93
CA GLU A 164 -16.84 0.47 -14.34
C GLU A 164 -18.09 1.22 -13.84
N GLY A 165 -17.98 2.49 -13.44
CA GLY A 165 -19.09 3.23 -12.82
C GLY A 165 -19.47 2.74 -11.42
N ARG A 166 -18.74 1.76 -10.86
CA ARG A 166 -19.11 1.05 -9.63
C ARG A 166 -18.09 1.23 -8.51
N PHE A 167 -16.82 1.31 -8.86
CA PHE A 167 -15.73 1.30 -7.90
C PHE A 167 -14.94 2.59 -7.97
N GLU A 168 -14.83 3.26 -6.84
CA GLU A 168 -13.93 4.39 -6.70
C GLU A 168 -12.55 3.88 -6.29
N THR A 169 -11.49 4.39 -6.92
CA THR A 169 -10.10 3.99 -6.73
C THR A 169 -9.18 5.22 -6.76
N TYR A 170 -7.95 5.08 -6.26
CA TYR A 170 -6.97 6.16 -6.21
C TYR A 170 -5.60 5.74 -6.76
N ALA A 171 -4.86 6.69 -7.31
CA ALA A 171 -3.49 6.45 -7.74
C ALA A 171 -2.63 5.95 -6.56
N GLY A 172 -1.82 4.91 -6.82
CA GLY A 172 -1.07 4.19 -5.80
C GLY A 172 -1.72 2.89 -5.32
N GLN A 173 -3.02 2.68 -5.59
CA GLN A 173 -3.67 1.38 -5.41
C GLN A 173 -3.41 0.45 -6.61
N PHE A 174 -3.43 -0.87 -6.35
CA PHE A 174 -3.27 -1.90 -7.37
C PHE A 174 -4.41 -1.83 -8.40
N SER A 175 -4.07 -1.82 -9.69
CA SER A 175 -5.03 -1.74 -10.79
C SER A 175 -6.09 -0.63 -10.61
N HIS A 176 -5.68 0.58 -10.22
CA HIS A 176 -6.62 1.66 -9.92
C HIS A 176 -7.33 2.25 -11.16
N MET A 177 -6.93 1.90 -12.38
CA MET A 177 -7.55 2.44 -13.60
C MET A 177 -8.58 1.49 -14.23
N HIS A 178 -8.56 0.21 -13.89
CA HIS A 178 -9.46 -0.82 -14.42
C HIS A 178 -9.40 -2.06 -13.52
N ALA A 179 -10.41 -2.93 -13.57
CA ALA A 179 -10.32 -4.24 -12.91
C ALA A 179 -9.07 -4.99 -13.41
N ASP A 180 -8.32 -5.63 -12.51
CA ASP A 180 -7.14 -6.38 -12.89
C ASP A 180 -7.54 -7.62 -13.71
N PRO A 181 -6.93 -7.88 -14.89
CA PRO A 181 -7.31 -9.02 -15.72
C PRO A 181 -7.13 -10.38 -15.04
N GLY A 182 -6.20 -10.51 -14.09
CA GLY A 182 -6.08 -11.71 -13.25
C GLY A 182 -7.30 -11.87 -12.34
N SER A 183 -7.71 -10.79 -11.68
CA SER A 183 -8.91 -10.74 -10.84
C SER A 183 -10.18 -11.04 -11.63
N GLU A 184 -10.32 -10.50 -12.86
CA GLU A 184 -11.42 -10.84 -13.75
C GLU A 184 -11.45 -12.33 -14.12
N LEU A 185 -10.28 -12.92 -14.40
CA LEU A 185 -10.18 -14.36 -14.66
C LEU A 185 -10.60 -15.17 -13.43
N LEU A 186 -10.21 -14.75 -12.23
CA LEU A 186 -10.65 -15.37 -10.97
C LEU A 186 -12.17 -15.26 -10.77
N VAL A 187 -12.76 -14.10 -11.03
CA VAL A 187 -14.22 -13.86 -10.94
C VAL A 187 -15.01 -14.82 -11.83
N SER A 188 -14.46 -15.16 -13.00
CA SER A 188 -15.07 -16.14 -13.91
C SER A 188 -15.17 -17.57 -13.32
N ARG A 189 -14.50 -17.83 -12.19
CA ARG A 189 -14.46 -19.12 -11.48
C ARG A 189 -14.98 -19.08 -10.05
N LEU A 190 -15.40 -17.91 -9.55
CA LEU A 190 -16.05 -17.82 -8.24
C LEU A 190 -17.32 -18.70 -8.20
N PRO A 191 -17.64 -19.32 -7.05
CA PRO A 191 -18.89 -20.06 -6.89
C PRO A 191 -20.10 -19.12 -6.97
N ASP A 192 -21.25 -19.65 -7.37
CA ASP A 192 -22.54 -18.95 -7.38
C ASP A 192 -23.51 -19.47 -6.30
N ASP A 193 -23.21 -20.62 -5.70
CA ASP A 193 -24.00 -21.30 -4.66
C ASP A 193 -23.41 -21.21 -3.25
N PHE A 194 -22.37 -20.39 -3.05
CA PHE A 194 -21.69 -20.23 -1.76
C PHE A 194 -22.57 -19.51 -0.71
N ASP A 195 -22.62 -20.08 0.51
CA ASP A 195 -23.39 -19.54 1.64
C ASP A 195 -22.61 -19.48 2.97
N GLY A 196 -21.29 -19.69 2.92
CA GLY A 196 -20.42 -19.71 4.09
C GLY A 196 -19.76 -18.37 4.43
N ASN A 197 -18.72 -18.43 5.25
CA ASN A 197 -17.84 -17.29 5.56
C ASN A 197 -16.61 -17.32 4.64
N ALA A 198 -16.41 -16.26 3.87
CA ALA A 198 -15.24 -16.12 3.02
C ALA A 198 -14.20 -15.14 3.60
N ALA A 199 -12.96 -15.27 3.16
CA ALA A 199 -11.94 -14.25 3.32
C ALA A 199 -11.34 -13.83 1.98
N ASP A 200 -11.09 -12.53 1.84
CA ASP A 200 -10.41 -11.92 0.69
C ASP A 200 -9.01 -11.49 1.12
N PHE A 201 -7.99 -12.23 0.70
CA PHE A 201 -6.61 -12.03 1.10
C PHE A 201 -5.88 -11.17 0.05
N GLY A 202 -5.43 -9.98 0.47
CA GLY A 202 -4.94 -8.95 -0.46
C GLY A 202 -6.11 -8.27 -1.19
N ALA A 203 -7.11 -7.85 -0.42
CA ALA A 203 -8.40 -7.40 -0.94
C ALA A 203 -8.31 -6.15 -1.83
N GLY A 204 -7.22 -5.38 -1.77
CA GLY A 204 -7.06 -4.15 -2.51
C GLY A 204 -8.21 -3.19 -2.25
N TRP A 205 -8.86 -2.72 -3.32
CA TRP A 205 -10.05 -1.86 -3.26
C TRP A 205 -11.38 -2.61 -3.26
N GLY A 206 -11.37 -3.92 -2.94
CA GLY A 206 -12.56 -4.73 -2.66
C GLY A 206 -13.24 -5.37 -3.87
N TYR A 207 -12.58 -5.40 -5.03
CA TYR A 207 -13.17 -5.91 -6.28
C TYR A 207 -13.66 -7.36 -6.15
N LEU A 208 -12.80 -8.29 -5.73
CA LEU A 208 -13.16 -9.72 -5.63
C LEU A 208 -14.29 -9.95 -4.61
N SER A 209 -14.25 -9.26 -3.48
CA SER A 209 -15.30 -9.28 -2.45
C SER A 209 -16.66 -8.86 -2.99
N VAL A 210 -16.75 -7.75 -3.75
CA VAL A 210 -18.01 -7.31 -4.39
C VAL A 210 -18.50 -8.36 -5.38
N MET A 211 -17.60 -8.86 -6.24
CA MET A 211 -17.98 -9.84 -7.25
C MET A 211 -18.45 -11.17 -6.66
N LEU A 212 -17.85 -11.63 -5.55
CA LEU A 212 -18.31 -12.82 -4.81
C LEU A 212 -19.70 -12.59 -4.22
N ALA A 213 -19.92 -11.45 -3.55
CA ALA A 213 -21.21 -11.13 -2.93
C ALA A 213 -22.35 -10.98 -3.96
N GLU A 214 -22.06 -10.44 -5.14
CA GLU A 214 -23.02 -10.33 -6.24
C GLU A 214 -23.37 -11.70 -6.84
N LYS A 215 -22.35 -12.54 -7.06
CA LYS A 215 -22.49 -13.85 -7.71
C LYS A 215 -23.14 -14.89 -6.77
N ALA A 216 -22.66 -14.96 -5.53
CA ALA A 216 -23.15 -15.86 -4.49
C ALA A 216 -23.92 -15.07 -3.43
N ARG A 217 -25.17 -14.70 -3.73
CA ARG A 217 -26.02 -13.84 -2.89
C ARG A 217 -26.31 -14.39 -1.48
N ARG A 218 -26.03 -15.67 -1.26
CA ARG A 218 -26.19 -16.34 0.04
C ARG A 218 -24.96 -16.24 0.93
N THR A 219 -23.86 -15.65 0.45
CA THR A 219 -22.62 -15.44 1.22
C THR A 219 -22.95 -14.84 2.59
N ASN A 220 -22.59 -15.55 3.66
CA ASN A 220 -22.92 -15.11 5.02
C ASN A 220 -22.07 -13.91 5.46
N ARG A 221 -20.75 -13.97 5.20
CA ARG A 221 -19.80 -12.90 5.56
C ARG A 221 -18.58 -12.94 4.65
N ILE A 222 -18.00 -11.78 4.37
CA ILE A 222 -16.65 -11.66 3.78
C ILE A 222 -15.75 -10.86 4.72
N ASP A 223 -14.61 -11.43 5.09
CA ASP A 223 -13.57 -10.73 5.85
C ASP A 223 -12.42 -10.33 4.90
N LEU A 224 -12.17 -9.02 4.78
CA LEU A 224 -11.19 -8.46 3.87
C LEU A 224 -9.88 -8.19 4.61
N PHE A 225 -8.78 -8.73 4.11
CA PHE A 225 -7.43 -8.56 4.65
C PHE A 225 -6.57 -7.81 3.65
N GLU A 226 -5.98 -6.70 4.07
CA GLU A 226 -5.15 -5.86 3.20
C GLU A 226 -4.03 -5.22 4.02
N ALA A 227 -2.83 -5.18 3.45
CA ALA A 227 -1.64 -4.62 4.08
C ALA A 227 -1.53 -3.09 3.85
N ASN A 228 -2.17 -2.55 2.82
CA ASN A 228 -2.25 -1.12 2.55
C ASN A 228 -3.52 -0.51 3.17
N TYR A 229 -3.35 0.37 4.15
CA TYR A 229 -4.46 1.01 4.86
C TYR A 229 -5.41 1.75 3.92
N ASP A 230 -4.87 2.55 2.99
CA ASP A 230 -5.65 3.37 2.06
C ASP A 230 -6.48 2.50 1.09
N ALA A 231 -5.94 1.35 0.67
CA ALA A 231 -6.67 0.37 -0.14
C ALA A 231 -7.82 -0.26 0.65
N LEU A 232 -7.59 -0.65 1.92
CA LEU A 232 -8.63 -1.21 2.77
C LEU A 232 -9.77 -0.20 3.05
N GLU A 233 -9.43 1.06 3.32
CA GLU A 233 -10.43 2.12 3.47
C GLU A 233 -11.23 2.31 2.18
N GLN A 234 -10.59 2.14 1.01
CA GLN A 234 -11.31 2.18 -0.26
C GLN A 234 -12.22 0.96 -0.47
N ALA A 235 -11.77 -0.23 -0.08
CA ALA A 235 -12.61 -1.43 -0.10
C ALA A 235 -13.88 -1.25 0.75
N LYS A 236 -13.77 -0.61 1.93
CA LYS A 236 -14.94 -0.27 2.75
C LYS A 236 -15.97 0.57 2.00
N LYS A 237 -15.52 1.64 1.34
CA LYS A 237 -16.40 2.53 0.56
C LYS A 237 -17.04 1.80 -0.62
N ASN A 238 -16.26 1.02 -1.36
CA ASN A 238 -16.75 0.26 -2.51
C ASN A 238 -17.74 -0.84 -2.11
N LEU A 239 -17.50 -1.56 -1.01
CA LEU A 239 -18.46 -2.54 -0.49
C LEU A 239 -19.75 -1.86 -0.01
N ALA A 240 -19.65 -0.75 0.73
CA ALA A 240 -20.84 -0.03 1.20
C ALA A 240 -21.71 0.47 0.03
N ARG A 241 -21.09 0.84 -1.10
CA ARG A 241 -21.80 1.26 -2.31
C ARG A 241 -22.45 0.11 -3.07
N ASN A 242 -21.70 -0.98 -3.30
CA ASN A 242 -22.14 -2.05 -4.21
C ASN A 242 -22.87 -3.19 -3.51
N CYS A 243 -22.57 -3.44 -2.23
CA CYS A 243 -23.13 -4.54 -1.45
C CYS A 243 -23.51 -4.08 -0.02
N PRO A 244 -24.42 -3.10 0.15
CA PRO A 244 -24.72 -2.46 1.43
C PRO A 244 -25.28 -3.41 2.51
N HIS A 245 -25.77 -4.59 2.11
CA HIS A 245 -26.34 -5.59 3.01
C HIS A 245 -25.38 -6.74 3.32
N LEU A 246 -24.20 -6.76 2.70
CA LEU A 246 -23.19 -7.78 2.98
C LEU A 246 -22.63 -7.57 4.39
N THR A 247 -22.61 -8.63 5.20
CA THR A 247 -21.82 -8.61 6.43
C THR A 247 -20.34 -8.64 6.04
N ALA A 248 -19.62 -7.56 6.27
CA ALA A 248 -18.20 -7.45 5.96
C ALA A 248 -17.37 -6.97 7.16
N ARG A 249 -16.18 -7.54 7.33
CA ARG A 249 -15.17 -7.05 8.30
C ARG A 249 -13.87 -6.74 7.57
N PHE A 250 -13.11 -5.79 8.11
CA PHE A 250 -11.94 -5.22 7.44
C PHE A 250 -10.75 -5.25 8.37
N PHE A 251 -9.65 -5.87 7.92
CA PHE A 251 -8.47 -6.13 8.71
C PHE A 251 -7.24 -5.55 8.02
N TRP A 252 -6.66 -4.50 8.61
CA TRP A 252 -5.38 -3.96 8.19
C TRP A 252 -4.26 -4.85 8.75
N GLN A 253 -3.80 -5.80 7.94
CA GLN A 253 -2.92 -6.88 8.36
C GLN A 253 -1.93 -7.28 7.26
N ASP A 254 -0.70 -7.61 7.68
CA ASP A 254 0.27 -8.29 6.84
C ASP A 254 0.08 -9.80 6.97
N LEU A 255 -0.61 -10.43 6.02
CA LEU A 255 -0.83 -11.88 6.02
C LEU A 255 0.45 -12.71 5.93
N GLY A 256 1.60 -12.10 5.62
CA GLY A 256 2.90 -12.77 5.69
C GLY A 256 3.42 -12.97 7.12
N THR A 257 2.96 -12.16 8.08
CA THR A 257 3.48 -12.16 9.45
C THR A 257 2.39 -12.12 10.55
N GLU A 258 1.16 -11.77 10.19
CA GLU A 258 -0.01 -11.68 11.06
C GLU A 258 -1.05 -12.72 10.63
N SER A 259 -1.32 -13.71 11.49
CA SER A 259 -2.29 -14.75 11.19
C SER A 259 -3.74 -14.28 11.44
N PRO A 260 -4.69 -14.57 10.52
CA PRO A 260 -6.11 -14.41 10.77
C PRO A 260 -6.56 -15.22 11.98
N LYS A 261 -7.46 -14.64 12.79
CA LYS A 261 -7.97 -15.29 14.01
C LYS A 261 -9.12 -16.26 13.77
N GLU A 262 -9.77 -16.13 12.63
CA GLU A 262 -11.03 -16.80 12.30
C GLU A 262 -10.81 -17.90 11.28
N LYS A 263 -11.78 -18.81 11.16
CA LYS A 263 -11.76 -19.88 10.16
C LYS A 263 -12.84 -19.69 9.10
N TYR A 264 -12.47 -19.94 7.85
CA TYR A 264 -13.29 -19.68 6.66
C TYR A 264 -13.63 -20.95 5.90
N ASP A 265 -14.72 -20.88 5.15
CA ASP A 265 -15.18 -21.91 4.23
C ASP A 265 -14.56 -21.71 2.83
N LEU A 266 -14.25 -20.44 2.50
CA LEU A 266 -13.60 -20.04 1.25
C LEU A 266 -12.54 -18.95 1.51
N VAL A 267 -11.36 -19.09 0.91
CA VAL A 267 -10.39 -17.99 0.78
C VAL A 267 -10.25 -17.67 -0.71
N ILE A 268 -10.41 -16.39 -1.07
CA ILE A 268 -10.15 -15.87 -2.41
C ILE A 268 -8.95 -14.91 -2.36
N MET A 269 -8.07 -14.96 -3.36
CA MET A 269 -6.94 -14.03 -3.42
C MET A 269 -6.34 -13.80 -4.80
N ASN A 270 -5.83 -12.59 -4.99
CA ASN A 270 -4.89 -12.23 -6.04
C ASN A 270 -3.62 -11.68 -5.37
N PRO A 271 -2.66 -12.54 -5.00
CA PRO A 271 -1.47 -12.11 -4.27
C PRO A 271 -0.66 -11.07 -5.04
N PRO A 272 0.02 -10.13 -4.38
CA PRO A 272 0.86 -9.16 -5.06
C PRO A 272 2.03 -9.83 -5.78
N PHE A 273 2.35 -9.35 -6.99
CA PHE A 273 3.51 -9.77 -7.77
C PHE A 273 4.43 -8.56 -8.02
N HIS A 274 5.74 -8.72 -7.83
CA HIS A 274 6.70 -7.68 -8.20
C HIS A 274 7.40 -8.08 -9.51
N GLU A 275 7.10 -7.35 -10.59
CA GLU A 275 7.91 -7.38 -11.81
C GLU A 275 9.19 -6.57 -11.57
N GLY A 276 10.24 -7.20 -11.06
CA GLY A 276 11.56 -6.57 -10.98
C GLY A 276 12.37 -6.99 -9.78
N HIS A 277 13.30 -7.92 -10.04
CA HIS A 277 14.29 -8.54 -9.17
C HIS A 277 13.85 -9.88 -8.56
N ALA A 278 14.73 -10.87 -8.77
CA ALA A 278 14.62 -12.21 -8.20
C ALA A 278 14.42 -12.14 -6.68
N THR A 279 13.61 -13.06 -6.17
CA THR A 279 13.09 -13.17 -4.78
C THR A 279 12.04 -12.09 -4.47
N GLU A 280 10.74 -12.42 -4.40
CA GLU A 280 10.20 -13.29 -3.37
C GLU A 280 8.92 -14.05 -3.83
N PRO A 281 9.04 -15.32 -4.28
CA PRO A 281 7.96 -16.30 -4.14
C PRO A 281 7.37 -16.31 -2.73
N SER A 282 8.16 -15.94 -1.72
CA SER A 282 7.82 -16.00 -0.29
C SER A 282 6.57 -15.24 0.13
N ILE A 283 6.20 -14.09 -0.46
CA ILE A 283 4.96 -13.41 -0.02
C ILE A 283 3.71 -14.17 -0.47
N GLY A 284 3.66 -14.61 -1.72
CA GLY A 284 2.56 -15.43 -2.22
C GLY A 284 2.52 -16.79 -1.52
N GLU A 285 3.69 -17.40 -1.27
CA GLU A 285 3.77 -18.63 -0.50
C GLU A 285 3.32 -18.46 0.96
N ALA A 286 3.67 -17.34 1.60
CA ALA A 286 3.23 -17.03 2.96
C ALA A 286 1.72 -16.82 3.00
N MET A 287 1.15 -16.13 2.01
CA MET A 287 -0.32 -15.99 1.88
C MET A 287 -1.01 -17.34 1.62
N ILE A 288 -0.41 -18.24 0.83
CA ILE A 288 -0.94 -19.61 0.64
C ILE A 288 -0.93 -20.38 1.97
N LYS A 289 0.14 -20.29 2.75
CA LYS A 289 0.24 -20.92 4.09
C LYS A 289 -0.80 -20.31 5.04
N ALA A 290 -0.91 -18.99 5.07
CA ALA A 290 -1.92 -18.29 5.86
C ALA A 290 -3.35 -18.71 5.46
N ALA A 291 -3.62 -18.91 4.16
CA ALA A 291 -4.91 -19.38 3.68
C ALA A 291 -5.17 -20.82 4.13
N ALA A 292 -4.17 -21.70 4.00
CA ALA A 292 -4.27 -23.07 4.49
C ALA A 292 -4.56 -23.11 5.99
N ASP A 293 -3.95 -22.24 6.77
CA ASP A 293 -4.19 -22.16 8.21
C ASP A 293 -5.56 -21.54 8.52
N ALA A 294 -6.02 -20.57 7.75
CA ALA A 294 -7.29 -19.90 7.96
C ALA A 294 -8.52 -20.69 7.47
N LEU A 295 -8.35 -21.76 6.71
CA LEU A 295 -9.47 -22.58 6.24
C LEU A 295 -9.96 -23.60 7.28
N ARG A 296 -11.27 -23.82 7.32
CA ARG A 296 -11.90 -24.96 8.02
C ARG A 296 -11.55 -26.26 7.30
N GLY A 297 -11.72 -27.39 7.98
CA GLY A 297 -11.60 -28.70 7.32
C GLY A 297 -12.62 -28.81 6.19
N GLY A 298 -12.16 -29.09 4.96
CA GLY A 298 -13.00 -29.11 3.76
C GLY A 298 -13.26 -27.75 3.12
N GLY A 299 -12.72 -26.65 3.65
CA GLY A 299 -12.78 -25.33 3.01
C GLY A 299 -11.84 -25.22 1.80
N ASP A 300 -12.15 -24.28 0.91
CA ASP A 300 -11.48 -24.14 -0.38
C ASP A 300 -10.68 -22.83 -0.48
N LEU A 301 -9.53 -22.88 -1.15
CA LEU A 301 -8.77 -21.74 -1.63
C LEU A 301 -9.01 -21.61 -3.13
N LEU A 302 -9.30 -20.39 -3.60
CA LEU A 302 -9.28 -20.03 -5.02
C LEU A 302 -8.39 -18.82 -5.22
N MET A 303 -7.37 -18.95 -6.07
CA MET A 303 -6.41 -17.88 -6.28
C MET A 303 -6.04 -17.71 -7.74
N VAL A 304 -5.68 -16.49 -8.13
CA VAL A 304 -5.04 -16.23 -9.42
C VAL A 304 -3.55 -15.95 -9.24
N ALA A 305 -2.74 -16.39 -10.19
CA ALA A 305 -1.31 -16.14 -10.22
C ALA A 305 -0.83 -15.86 -11.64
N ASN A 306 0.24 -15.07 -11.77
CA ASN A 306 1.01 -15.01 -13.01
C ASN A 306 1.50 -16.42 -13.40
N ARG A 307 1.41 -16.76 -14.68
CA ARG A 307 1.69 -18.12 -15.19
C ARG A 307 3.09 -18.62 -14.83
N GLY A 308 4.07 -17.73 -14.79
CA GLY A 308 5.48 -18.04 -14.48
C GLY A 308 5.76 -18.37 -13.01
N LEU A 309 4.80 -18.11 -12.10
CA LEU A 309 4.99 -18.37 -10.67
C LEU A 309 4.58 -19.81 -10.34
N ALA A 310 5.49 -20.57 -9.73
CA ALA A 310 5.31 -21.98 -9.40
C ALA A 310 4.77 -22.16 -7.98
N TYR A 311 3.49 -21.87 -7.75
CA TYR A 311 2.84 -22.05 -6.44
C TYR A 311 2.38 -23.50 -6.17
N GLU A 312 2.36 -24.36 -7.19
CA GLU A 312 1.93 -25.75 -7.11
C GLU A 312 2.65 -26.54 -6.01
N PRO A 313 3.99 -26.45 -5.82
CA PRO A 313 4.67 -27.14 -4.72
C PRO A 313 4.19 -26.70 -3.33
N VAL A 314 3.89 -25.41 -3.15
CA VAL A 314 3.41 -24.89 -1.86
C VAL A 314 1.95 -25.29 -1.62
N LEU A 315 1.12 -25.33 -2.67
CA LEU A 315 -0.23 -25.89 -2.55
C LEU A 315 -0.19 -27.37 -2.17
N ALA A 316 0.64 -28.18 -2.84
CA ALA A 316 0.82 -29.60 -2.56
C ALA A 316 1.28 -29.88 -1.12
N ALA A 317 2.10 -29.00 -0.55
CA ALA A 317 2.61 -29.15 0.81
C ALA A 317 1.58 -28.78 1.91
N ASN A 318 0.58 -27.95 1.61
CA ASN A 318 -0.30 -27.35 2.62
C ASN A 318 -1.77 -27.76 2.54
N PHE A 319 -2.17 -28.41 1.43
CA PHE A 319 -3.56 -28.79 1.14
C PHE A 319 -3.67 -30.27 0.77
N ARG A 320 -4.85 -30.86 1.01
CA ARG A 320 -5.13 -32.27 0.68
C ARG A 320 -5.29 -32.49 -0.81
N GLN A 321 -5.88 -31.52 -1.49
CA GLN A 321 -6.10 -31.52 -2.93
C GLN A 321 -5.79 -30.14 -3.47
N HIS A 322 -5.27 -30.09 -4.69
CA HIS A 322 -5.04 -28.84 -5.40
C HIS A 322 -5.10 -29.09 -6.90
N GLY A 323 -5.27 -28.01 -7.65
CA GLY A 323 -5.26 -28.08 -9.10
C GLY A 323 -5.35 -26.71 -9.73
N GLU A 324 -5.57 -26.72 -11.04
CA GLU A 324 -5.80 -25.52 -11.83
C GLU A 324 -7.19 -25.61 -12.46
N THR A 325 -7.96 -24.53 -12.35
CA THR A 325 -9.30 -24.44 -12.95
C THR A 325 -9.21 -23.96 -14.40
N CYS A 326 -8.32 -23.00 -14.69
CA CYS A 326 -8.07 -22.52 -16.04
C CYS A 326 -6.79 -21.69 -16.11
N ARG A 327 -6.29 -21.47 -17.34
CA ARG A 327 -5.19 -20.54 -17.63
C ARG A 327 -5.44 -19.76 -18.92
N ASN A 328 -4.81 -18.61 -19.04
CA ASN A 328 -4.65 -17.87 -20.28
C ASN A 328 -3.15 -17.59 -20.56
N ALA A 329 -2.85 -16.68 -21.48
CA ALA A 329 -1.46 -16.35 -21.83
C ALA A 329 -0.64 -15.78 -20.66
N ARG A 330 -1.28 -15.09 -19.71
CA ARG A 330 -0.62 -14.35 -18.62
C ARG A 330 -0.86 -14.95 -17.24
N TYR A 331 -2.06 -15.46 -16.98
CA TYR A 331 -2.51 -15.87 -15.65
C TYR A 331 -3.00 -17.32 -15.62
N LYS A 332 -3.00 -17.91 -14.43
CA LYS A 332 -3.64 -19.19 -14.11
C LYS A 332 -4.45 -19.05 -12.82
N VAL A 333 -5.61 -19.71 -12.77
CA VAL A 333 -6.47 -19.80 -11.58
C VAL A 333 -6.26 -21.16 -10.96
N LEU A 334 -5.73 -21.16 -9.73
CA LEU A 334 -5.46 -22.35 -8.94
C LEU A 334 -6.54 -22.52 -7.87
N TRP A 335 -6.83 -23.77 -7.53
CA TRP A 335 -7.69 -24.11 -6.41
C TRP A 335 -6.98 -25.10 -5.48
N ALA A 336 -7.36 -25.09 -4.20
CA ALA A 336 -6.92 -26.09 -3.24
C ALA A 336 -7.93 -26.31 -2.12
N LYS A 337 -7.91 -27.49 -1.49
CA LYS A 337 -8.89 -27.91 -0.47
C LYS A 337 -8.21 -28.41 0.80
N LYS A 338 -8.68 -27.92 1.95
CA LYS A 338 -8.09 -28.22 3.28
C LYS A 338 -8.44 -29.59 3.83
#